data_AF-R6E0N2-F1
#
_entry.id   AF-R6E0N2-F1
#
_cell.length_a   1.000
_cell.length_b   1.000
_cell.length_c   1.000
_cell.angle_alpha   90.00
_cell.angle_beta   90.00
_cell.angle_gamma   90.00
#
_symmetry.space_group_name_H-M   'P 1'
#
loop_
_entity.id
_entity.type
_entity.pdbx_description
1 polymer ?
#
loop_
_entity_poly.entity_id
_entity_poly.type
_entity_poly.pdbx_seq_one_letter_code
_entity_poly.pdbx_strand_id
1 'polypeptide(L)'
;MLVLGIIVIVGLGLHLFNFWAKMQLPELMHNMGMHADTLTLAYAANGAYHIQQTFSCPVYVVLYLVWLFALWFHLTHGFWSSMQSLGWNNKVWINRWKCISNIYSTVVVLGFALVVVVFFVKTLICGGAC
;
A
#
# COMPACT_ATOMS: atom_id res chain seq x y z
N MET A 1 5.14 15.94 9.85
CA MET A 1 5.69 14.82 9.07
C MET A 1 6.09 13.62 9.94
N LEU A 2 6.67 13.83 11.13
CA LEU A 2 7.12 12.71 11.98
C LEU A 2 5.99 11.77 12.43
N VAL A 3 4.89 12.30 12.98
CA VAL A 3 3.74 11.48 13.42
C VAL A 3 3.12 10.69 12.25
N LEU A 4 2.86 11.36 11.12
CA LEU A 4 2.39 10.70 9.90
C LEU A 4 3.39 9.66 9.39
N GLY A 5 4.70 9.93 9.50
CA GLY A 5 5.75 8.98 9.12
C GLY A 5 5.74 7.71 9.96
N ILE A 6 5.53 7.81 11.27
CA ILE A 6 5.38 6.65 12.15
C ILE A 6 4.15 5.83 11.75
N ILE A 7 3.01 6.48 11.48
CA ILE A 7 1.78 5.82 11.01
C ILE A 7 2.04 5.10 9.68
N VAL A 8 2.77 5.73 8.76
CA VAL A 8 3.14 5.12 7.48
C VAL A 8 3.98 3.87 7.69
N ILE A 9 4.99 3.91 8.56
CA ILE A 9 5.85 2.75 8.86
C ILE A 9 5.04 1.61 9.47
N VAL A 10 4.14 1.89 10.42
CA VAL A 10 3.29 0.86 11.05
C VAL A 10 2.40 0.18 10.01
N GLY A 11 1.71 0.95 9.17
CA GLY A 11 0.88 0.35 8.13
C GLY A 11 1.69 -0.30 7.01
N LEU A 12 2.92 0.15 6.74
CA LEU A 12 3.85 -0.54 5.84
C LEU A 12 4.26 -1.89 6.42
N GLY A 13 4.52 -1.98 7.73
CA GLY A 13 4.78 -3.24 8.41
C GLY A 13 3.60 -4.22 8.29
N LEU A 14 2.38 -3.74 8.54
CA LEU A 14 1.15 -4.53 8.33
C LEU A 14 1.02 -4.98 6.86
N HIS A 15 1.30 -4.10 5.90
CA HIS A 15 1.25 -4.39 4.47
C HIS A 15 2.26 -5.46 4.06
N LEU A 16 3.52 -5.32 4.50
CA LEU A 16 4.57 -6.31 4.21
C LEU A 16 4.24 -7.66 4.86
N PHE A 17 3.70 -7.68 6.07
CA PHE A 17 3.29 -8.93 6.71
C PHE A 17 2.11 -9.61 6.00
N ASN A 18 1.09 -8.84 5.59
CA ASN A 18 -0.11 -9.40 4.96
C ASN A 18 0.12 -9.88 3.52
N PHE A 19 0.98 -9.21 2.76
CA PHE A 19 1.19 -9.49 1.34
C PHE A 19 2.59 -10.00 1.05
N TRP A 20 3.61 -9.18 1.28
CA TRP A 20 4.98 -9.49 0.87
C TRP A 20 5.51 -10.78 1.53
N ALA A 21 5.34 -10.93 2.84
CA ALA A 21 5.79 -12.10 3.58
C ALA A 21 5.09 -13.38 3.13
N LYS A 22 3.81 -13.32 2.76
CA LYS A 22 3.05 -14.49 2.29
C LYS A 22 3.34 -14.88 0.85
N MET A 23 3.79 -13.94 0.02
CA MET A 23 4.09 -14.19 -1.40
C MET A 23 5.57 -14.48 -1.64
N GLN A 24 6.48 -13.67 -1.08
CA GLN A 24 7.90 -13.70 -1.40
C GLN A 24 8.73 -14.62 -0.49
N LEU A 25 8.33 -14.83 0.78
CA LEU A 25 9.08 -15.76 1.65
C LEU A 25 8.97 -17.23 1.20
N PRO A 26 7.80 -17.76 0.80
CA PRO A 26 7.72 -19.13 0.30
C PRO A 26 8.57 -19.36 -0.96
N GLU A 27 8.59 -18.37 -1.86
CA GLU A 27 9.42 -18.40 -3.07
C GLU A 27 10.92 -18.35 -2.75
N LEU A 28 11.33 -17.49 -1.81
CA LEU A 28 12.72 -17.41 -1.34
C LEU A 28 13.17 -18.71 -0.65
N MET A 29 12.33 -19.28 0.22
CA MET A 29 12.64 -20.53 0.93
C MET A 29 12.78 -21.72 -0.03
N HIS A 30 11.98 -21.77 -1.09
CA HIS A 30 12.13 -22.75 -2.16
C HIS A 30 13.45 -22.60 -2.91
N ASN A 31 13.80 -21.36 -3.31
CA ASN A 31 15.06 -21.07 -4.01
C ASN A 31 16.30 -21.36 -3.14
N MET A 32 16.18 -21.35 -1.81
CA MET A 32 17.25 -21.69 -0.87
C MET A 32 17.35 -23.20 -0.56
N GLY A 33 16.63 -24.06 -1.30
CA GLY A 33 16.73 -25.52 -1.17
C GLY A 33 15.92 -26.11 -0.02
N MET A 34 15.03 -25.34 0.61
CA MET A 34 14.06 -25.91 1.56
C MET A 34 12.83 -26.38 0.78
N HIS A 35 12.42 -27.63 0.99
CA HIS A 35 11.28 -28.24 0.31
C HIS A 35 9.96 -27.54 0.66
N ALA A 36 9.63 -26.46 -0.07
CA ALA A 36 8.29 -25.95 -0.17
C ALA A 36 7.52 -26.83 -1.18
N ASP A 37 6.38 -27.37 -0.75
CA ASP A 37 5.49 -28.16 -1.60
C ASP A 37 5.03 -27.33 -2.82
N THR A 38 4.89 -27.94 -4.00
CA THR A 38 4.53 -27.25 -5.25
C THR A 38 3.19 -26.52 -5.13
N LEU A 39 2.27 -27.06 -4.32
CA LEU A 39 0.99 -26.44 -3.99
C LEU A 39 1.15 -25.16 -3.18
N THR A 40 2.10 -25.11 -2.24
CA THR A 40 2.39 -23.90 -1.45
C THR A 40 3.01 -22.79 -2.31
N LEU A 41 3.82 -23.15 -3.31
CA LEU A 41 4.38 -22.21 -4.28
C LEU A 41 3.29 -21.64 -5.20
N ALA A 42 2.40 -22.50 -5.69
CA ALA A 42 1.27 -22.08 -6.51
C ALA A 42 0.32 -21.15 -5.75
N TYR A 43 0.08 -21.39 -4.46
CA TYR A 43 -0.71 -20.49 -3.61
C TYR A 43 0.00 -19.18 -3.31
N ALA A 44 1.31 -19.18 -3.04
CA ALA A 44 2.08 -17.96 -2.83
C ALA A 44 2.11 -17.06 -4.08
N ALA A 45 2.13 -17.65 -5.27
CA ALA A 45 2.08 -16.92 -6.54
C ALA A 45 0.69 -16.29 -6.83
N ASN A 46 -0.37 -16.73 -6.16
CA ASN A 46 -1.72 -16.22 -6.34
C ASN A 46 -1.97 -14.93 -5.55
N GLY A 47 -1.31 -13.84 -5.95
CA GLY A 47 -1.42 -12.55 -5.26
C GLY A 47 -2.85 -12.03 -5.10
N ALA A 48 -3.70 -12.26 -6.11
CA ALA A 48 -5.12 -11.88 -6.07
C ALA A 48 -5.92 -12.61 -4.96
N TYR A 49 -5.55 -13.85 -4.64
CA TYR A 49 -6.20 -14.62 -3.58
C TYR A 49 -5.92 -14.00 -2.20
N HIS A 50 -4.66 -13.62 -1.93
CA HIS A 50 -4.30 -12.97 -0.67
C HIS A 50 -4.97 -11.59 -0.49
N ILE A 51 -5.09 -10.82 -1.58
CA ILE A 51 -5.82 -9.55 -1.61
C ILE A 51 -7.30 -9.78 -1.27
N GLN A 52 -7.94 -10.75 -1.94
CA GLN A 52 -9.34 -11.07 -1.69
C GLN A 52 -9.57 -11.53 -0.25
N GLN A 53 -8.74 -12.43 0.28
CA GLN A 53 -8.85 -12.91 1.66
C GLN A 53 -8.68 -11.79 2.68
N THR A 54 -7.66 -10.93 2.52
CA THR A 54 -7.38 -9.83 3.46
C THR A 54 -8.50 -8.78 3.46
N PHE A 55 -8.99 -8.41 2.28
CA PHE A 55 -10.06 -7.41 2.16
C PHE A 55 -11.47 -7.98 2.29
N SER A 56 -11.62 -9.29 2.53
CA SER A 56 -12.93 -9.85 2.89
C SER A 56 -13.38 -9.46 4.29
N CYS A 57 -12.41 -9.18 5.18
CA CYS A 57 -12.71 -8.67 6.52
C CYS A 57 -12.78 -7.13 6.48
N PRO A 58 -13.93 -6.52 6.86
CA PRO A 58 -14.13 -5.07 6.79
C PRO A 58 -13.19 -4.28 7.71
N VAL A 59 -12.68 -4.90 8.78
CA VAL A 59 -11.72 -4.28 9.70
C VAL A 59 -10.42 -3.90 8.97
N TYR A 60 -9.89 -4.81 8.14
CA TYR A 60 -8.70 -4.52 7.35
C TYR A 60 -8.97 -3.45 6.30
N VAL A 61 -10.15 -3.45 5.67
CA VAL A 61 -10.52 -2.41 4.69
C VAL A 61 -10.47 -1.02 5.31
N VAL A 62 -11.10 -0.83 6.47
CA VAL A 62 -11.09 0.47 7.18
C VAL A 62 -9.67 0.85 7.59
N LEU A 63 -8.91 -0.07 8.17
CA LEU A 63 -7.52 0.20 8.57
C LEU A 63 -6.65 0.63 7.39
N TYR A 64 -6.76 -0.04 6.25
CA TYR A 64 -5.99 0.30 5.05
C TYR A 64 -6.43 1.62 4.43
N LEU A 65 -7.72 1.94 4.40
CA LEU A 65 -8.19 3.24 3.90
C LEU A 65 -7.72 4.42 4.76
N VAL A 66 -7.77 4.28 6.10
CA VAL A 66 -7.24 5.28 7.03
C VAL A 66 -5.72 5.43 6.85
N TRP A 67 -5.00 4.31 6.70
CA TRP A 67 -3.56 4.34 6.45
C TRP A 67 -3.21 5.00 5.10
N LEU A 68 -3.94 4.69 4.03
CA LEU A 68 -3.76 5.30 2.71
C LEU A 68 -4.02 6.82 2.76
N PHE A 69 -4.99 7.27 3.56
CA PHE A 69 -5.25 8.69 3.76
C PHE A 69 -4.10 9.38 4.53
N ALA A 70 -3.54 8.73 5.56
CA ALA A 70 -2.34 9.23 6.24
C ALA A 70 -1.12 9.28 5.30
N LEU A 71 -0.97 8.27 4.44
CA LEU A 71 0.07 8.18 3.42
C LEU A 71 -0.08 9.28 2.37
N TRP A 72 -1.30 9.62 1.95
CA TRP A 72 -1.58 10.75 1.05
C TRP A 72 -1.04 12.06 1.60
N PHE A 73 -1.37 12.40 2.84
CA PHE A 73 -0.83 13.59 3.49
C PHE A 73 0.69 13.54 3.61
N HIS A 74 1.25 12.39 3.98
CA HIS A 74 2.70 12.23 4.12
C HIS A 74 3.42 12.46 2.78
N LEU A 75 2.94 11.87 1.68
CA LEU A 75 3.50 12.05 0.34
C LEU A 75 3.32 13.48 -0.17
N THR A 76 2.10 14.04 -0.06
CA THR A 76 1.82 15.40 -0.52
C THR A 76 2.75 16.40 0.16
N HIS A 77 3.05 16.23 1.44
CA HIS A 77 3.99 17.12 2.12
C HIS A 77 5.46 16.76 1.87
N GLY A 78 5.81 15.48 1.88
CA GLY A 78 7.18 15.00 1.73
C GLY A 78 7.78 15.34 0.37
N PHE A 79 6.99 15.26 -0.70
CA PHE A 79 7.49 15.48 -2.05
C PHE A 79 7.86 16.95 -2.32
N TRP A 80 7.01 17.93 -1.99
CA TRP A 80 7.43 19.33 -2.17
C TRP A 80 8.53 19.73 -1.16
N SER A 81 8.52 19.16 0.04
CA SER A 81 9.54 19.43 1.06
C SER A 81 10.92 18.89 0.64
N SER A 82 11.00 17.73 -0.01
CA SER A 82 12.28 17.20 -0.51
C SER A 82 12.83 18.08 -1.63
N MET A 83 11.99 18.55 -2.55
CA MET A 83 12.39 19.50 -3.60
C MET A 83 12.89 20.83 -3.03
N GLN A 84 12.32 21.28 -1.90
CA GLN A 84 12.85 22.44 -1.18
C GLN A 84 14.24 22.16 -0.59
N SER A 85 14.44 21.00 0.05
CA SER A 85 15.73 20.61 0.63
C SER A 85 16.82 20.41 -0.41
N LEU A 86 16.46 19.98 -1.63
CA LEU A 86 17.37 19.89 -2.78
C LEU A 86 17.73 21.27 -3.38
N GLY A 87 17.17 22.36 -2.85
CA GLY A 87 17.46 23.73 -3.30
C GLY A 87 16.57 24.23 -4.45
N TRP A 88 15.59 23.45 -4.91
CA TRP A 88 14.68 23.85 -6.00
C TRP A 88 13.48 24.67 -5.48
N ASN A 89 13.77 25.78 -4.79
CA ASN A 89 12.80 26.49 -3.95
C ASN A 89 12.47 27.93 -4.37
N ASN A 90 12.81 28.35 -5.58
CA ASN A 90 12.47 29.71 -6.06
C ASN A 90 10.95 29.98 -5.94
N LYS A 91 10.55 31.23 -5.74
CA LYS A 91 9.15 31.64 -5.45
C LYS A 91 8.13 31.11 -6.48
N VAL A 92 8.55 30.95 -7.73
CA VAL A 92 7.72 30.36 -8.81
C VAL A 92 7.64 28.84 -8.69
N TRP A 93 8.77 28.17 -8.44
CA TRP A 93 8.87 26.72 -8.45
C TRP A 93 8.27 26.06 -7.21
N ILE A 94 8.37 26.69 -6.04
CA ILE A 94 7.81 26.12 -4.81
C ILE A 94 6.28 25.95 -4.89
N ASN A 95 5.59 26.89 -5.55
CA ASN A 95 4.15 26.79 -5.78
C ASN A 95 3.81 25.68 -6.79
N ARG A 96 4.63 25.49 -7.82
CA ARG A 96 4.49 24.39 -8.77
C ARG A 96 4.71 23.03 -8.10
N TRP A 97 5.75 22.91 -7.28
CA TRP A 97 6.05 21.67 -6.56
C TRP A 97 4.93 21.27 -5.61
N LYS A 98 4.30 22.22 -4.92
CA LYS A 98 3.10 21.94 -4.10
C LYS A 98 1.94 21.39 -4.94
N CYS A 99 1.68 21.98 -6.10
CA CYS A 99 0.64 21.52 -7.01
C CYS A 99 0.94 20.11 -7.56
N ILE A 100 2.15 19.90 -8.09
CA ILE A 100 2.60 18.60 -8.63
C ILE A 100 2.53 17.54 -7.54
N SER A 101 3.04 17.86 -6.34
CA SER A 101 2.99 16.96 -5.19
C SER A 101 1.57 16.51 -4.86
N ASN A 102 0.62 17.45 -4.85
CA ASN A 102 -0.77 17.14 -4.56
C ASN A 102 -1.38 16.24 -5.65
N ILE A 103 -1.16 16.55 -6.93
CA ILE A 103 -1.67 15.73 -8.04
C ILE A 103 -1.08 14.32 -8.00
N TYR A 104 0.24 14.23 -7.93
CA TYR A 104 0.97 12.97 -7.91
C TYR A 104 0.52 12.07 -6.76
N SER A 105 0.54 12.60 -5.53
CA SER A 105 0.17 11.84 -4.33
C SER A 105 -1.29 11.41 -4.36
N THR A 106 -2.19 12.26 -4.89
CA THR A 106 -3.61 11.92 -5.03
C THR A 106 -3.81 10.78 -6.02
N VAL A 107 -3.18 10.84 -7.20
CA VAL A 107 -3.28 9.78 -8.22
C VAL A 107 -2.77 8.44 -7.69
N VAL A 108 -1.60 8.45 -7.04
CA VAL A 108 -1.00 7.23 -6.47
C VAL A 108 -1.91 6.63 -5.40
N VAL A 109 -2.37 7.43 -4.44
CA VAL A 109 -3.22 6.92 -3.34
C VAL A 109 -4.58 6.48 -3.83
N LEU A 110 -5.21 7.20 -4.77
CA LEU A 110 -6.48 6.78 -5.36
C LEU A 110 -6.34 5.45 -6.10
N GLY A 111 -5.23 5.23 -6.81
CA GLY A 111 -4.96 3.95 -7.47
C GLY A 111 -4.96 2.78 -6.48
N PHE A 112 -4.25 2.92 -5.35
CA PHE A 112 -4.22 1.89 -4.32
C PHE A 112 -5.54 1.77 -3.54
N ALA A 113 -6.21 2.89 -3.25
CA ALA A 113 -7.51 2.88 -2.57
C ALA A 113 -8.58 2.18 -3.42
N LEU A 114 -8.54 2.37 -4.74
CA LEU A 114 -9.44 1.69 -5.68
C LEU A 114 -9.28 0.17 -5.59
N VAL A 115 -8.06 -0.36 -5.46
CA VAL A 115 -7.84 -1.79 -5.26
C VAL A 115 -8.55 -2.27 -3.99
N VAL A 116 -8.38 -1.58 -2.86
CA VAL A 116 -9.04 -1.95 -1.60
C VAL A 116 -10.56 -1.97 -1.75
N VAL A 117 -11.13 -0.92 -2.36
CA VAL A 117 -12.58 -0.78 -2.52
C VAL A 117 -13.15 -1.82 -3.48
N VAL A 118 -12.53 -2.04 -4.64
CA VAL A 118 -13.03 -3.00 -5.65
C VAL A 118 -13.07 -4.42 -5.09
N PHE A 119 -12.01 -4.85 -4.39
CA PHE A 119 -11.97 -6.19 -3.82
C PHE A 119 -12.95 -6.35 -2.66
N PHE A 120 -13.14 -5.32 -1.83
CA PHE A 120 -14.16 -5.35 -0.78
C PHE A 120 -15.59 -5.44 -1.35
N VAL A 121 -15.90 -4.62 -2.36
CA VAL A 121 -17.21 -4.64 -3.04
C VAL A 121 -17.46 -6.00 -3.71
N LYS A 122 -16.44 -6.58 -4.36
CA LYS A 122 -16.54 -7.93 -4.93
C LYS A 122 -16.89 -8.96 -3.86
N THR A 123 -16.29 -8.88 -2.67
CA THR A 123 -16.63 -9.76 -1.54
C THR A 123 -18.09 -9.61 -1.10
N LEU A 124 -18.59 -8.37 -0.99
CA LEU A 124 -19.98 -8.10 -0.60
C LEU A 124 -20.99 -8.65 -1.61
N ILE A 125 -20.71 -8.54 -2.91
CA ILE A 125 -21.60 -9.02 -3.98
C ILE A 125 -21.59 -10.56 -4.07
N CYS A 126 -20.43 -11.19 -3.85
CA CYS A 126 -20.30 -12.65 -3.94
C CYS A 126 -20.67 -13.40 -2.65
N GLY A 127 -21.23 -12.72 -1.64
CA GLY A 127 -21.68 -13.34 -0.39
C GLY A 127 -20.55 -13.89 0.49
N GLY A 128 -19.30 -13.51 0.22
CA GLY A 128 -18.12 -13.98 0.93
C GLY A 128 -17.75 -13.11 2.12
N ALA A 129 -18.72 -12.53 2.83
CA ALA A 129 -18.41 -11.92 4.12
C ALA A 129 -18.18 -13.07 5.12
N CYS A 130 -17.08 -12.96 5.87
CA CYS A 130 -16.60 -13.91 6.87
C CYS A 130 -17.70 -14.60 7.69
#